data_AF-A0A7K1CAX8-F1
#
_entry.id   AF-A0A7K1CAX8-F1
#
_cell.length_a   1.000
_cell.length_b   1.000
_cell.length_c   1.000
_cell.angle_alpha   90.00
_cell.angle_beta   90.00
_cell.angle_gamma   90.00
#
_symmetry.space_group_name_H-M   'P 1'
#
loop_
_entity.id
_entity.type
_entity.pdbx_description
1 polymer ?
#
loop_
_entity_poly.entity_id
_entity_poly.type
_entity_poly.pdbx_seq_one_letter_code
_entity_poly.pdbx_strand_id
1 'polypeptide(L)'
;LLAEKERGVTRVLRGIATEGRRPPRADCVVRSVGPNGVTDVGTVTSGNFSPVLGHGIALALLSPECRPGDRVTIDVRGSELAGRVVPTPFIAKR
;
A
#
# COMPACT_ATOMS: atom_id res chain seq x y z
N LEU A 1 -12.68 -3.24 20.74
CA LEU A 1 -11.53 -2.30 20.87
C LEU A 1 -10.44 -2.81 21.82
N LEU A 2 -10.67 -2.97 23.14
CA LEU A 2 -9.64 -3.50 24.06
C LEU A 2 -9.12 -4.88 23.64
N ALA A 3 -10.02 -5.82 23.38
CA ALA A 3 -9.66 -7.17 22.91
C ALA A 3 -8.86 -7.21 21.58
N GLU A 4 -9.08 -6.25 20.68
CA GLU A 4 -8.30 -6.16 19.43
C GLU A 4 -6.92 -5.57 19.65
N LYS A 5 -6.79 -4.61 20.58
CA LYS A 5 -5.48 -4.10 20.99
C LYS A 5 -4.63 -5.20 21.64
N GLU A 6 -5.25 -6.04 22.48
CA GLU A 6 -4.57 -7.13 23.18
C GLU A 6 -4.15 -8.26 22.24
N ARG A 7 -5.02 -8.68 21.32
CA ARG A 7 -4.73 -9.75 20.36
C ARG A 7 -3.82 -9.32 19.20
N GLY A 8 -3.78 -8.02 18.92
CA GLY A 8 -3.17 -7.47 17.71
C GLY A 8 -4.13 -7.48 16.52
N VAL A 9 -3.87 -6.59 15.56
CA VAL A 9 -4.67 -6.45 14.34
C VAL A 9 -4.11 -7.34 13.25
N THR A 10 -4.99 -7.94 12.45
CA THR A 10 -4.59 -8.76 11.29
C THR A 10 -4.31 -7.93 10.04
N ARG A 11 -4.64 -6.63 10.07
CA ARG A 11 -4.42 -5.68 8.97
C ARG A 11 -4.14 -4.29 9.53
N VAL A 12 -3.31 -3.52 8.83
CA VAL A 12 -2.92 -2.16 9.18
C VAL A 12 -3.06 -1.25 7.96
N LEU A 13 -3.59 -0.04 8.17
CA LEU A 13 -3.65 0.98 7.13
C LEU A 13 -2.24 1.54 6.89
N ARG A 14 -1.76 1.42 5.64
CA ARG A 14 -0.46 1.90 5.19
C ARG A 14 -0.61 2.79 3.97
N GLY A 15 0.32 3.73 3.80
CA GLY A 15 0.49 4.46 2.55
C GLY A 15 1.35 3.68 1.57
N ILE A 16 1.05 3.80 0.28
CA ILE A 16 1.87 3.29 -0.83
C ILE A 16 2.12 4.43 -1.80
N ALA A 17 3.38 4.65 -2.17
CA ALA A 17 3.77 5.49 -3.30
C ALA A 17 4.09 4.58 -4.49
N THR A 18 3.46 4.81 -5.64
CA THR A 18 3.70 4.03 -6.86
C THR A 18 4.67 4.73 -7.79
N GLU A 19 5.34 3.97 -8.64
CA GLU A 19 6.22 4.52 -9.67
C GLU A 19 5.41 5.11 -10.83
N GLY A 20 5.89 6.22 -11.38
CA GLY A 20 5.28 6.89 -12.53
C GLY A 20 3.91 7.54 -12.26
N ARG A 21 3.18 7.82 -13.34
CA ARG A 21 1.94 8.63 -13.32
C ARG A 21 0.65 7.80 -13.27
N ARG A 22 0.73 6.48 -13.46
CA ARG A 22 -0.45 5.61 -13.46
C ARG A 22 -1.02 5.55 -12.04
N PRO A 23 -2.29 5.92 -11.82
CA PRO A 23 -2.86 5.91 -10.49
C PRO A 23 -3.23 4.49 -10.04
N PRO A 24 -2.90 4.09 -8.80
CA PRO A 24 -3.54 2.93 -8.17
C PRO A 24 -5.03 3.22 -7.96
N ARG A 25 -5.85 2.17 -7.89
CA ARG A 25 -7.31 2.26 -7.69
C ARG A 25 -7.74 1.40 -6.51
N ALA A 26 -8.90 1.72 -5.95
CA ALA A 26 -9.53 0.89 -4.92
C ALA A 26 -9.70 -0.55 -5.42
N ASP A 27 -9.75 -1.48 -4.47
CA ASP A 27 -9.94 -2.93 -4.67
C ASP A 27 -8.80 -3.64 -5.43
N CYS A 28 -7.72 -2.93 -5.77
CA CYS A 28 -6.54 -3.53 -6.37
C CYS A 28 -5.75 -4.33 -5.31
N VAL A 29 -5.35 -5.55 -5.66
CA VAL A 29 -4.56 -6.43 -4.79
C VAL A 29 -3.13 -5.90 -4.66
N VAL A 30 -2.60 -5.91 -3.44
CA VAL A 30 -1.21 -5.57 -3.15
C VAL A 30 -0.44 -6.85 -2.89
N ARG A 31 0.68 -7.01 -3.60
CA ARG A 31 1.57 -8.16 -3.50
C ARG A 31 2.94 -7.76 -2.98
N SER A 32 3.58 -8.65 -2.25
CA SER A 32 4.99 -8.55 -1.87
C SER A 32 5.77 -9.71 -2.46
N VAL A 33 7.04 -9.48 -2.78
CA VAL A 33 7.98 -10.53 -3.19
C VAL A 33 8.83 -10.88 -1.98
N GLY A 34 8.62 -12.07 -1.43
CA GLY A 34 9.38 -12.61 -0.31
C GLY A 34 10.26 -13.80 -0.71
N PRO A 35 10.94 -14.42 0.26
CA PRO A 35 11.76 -15.62 0.03
C PRO A 35 10.98 -16.79 -0.59
N ASN A 36 9.67 -16.86 -0.33
CA ASN A 36 8.78 -17.93 -0.79
C ASN A 36 8.02 -17.56 -2.08
N GLY A 37 8.43 -16.50 -2.77
CA GLY A 37 7.78 -16.00 -4.00
C GLY A 37 6.84 -14.82 -3.76
N VAL A 38 5.88 -14.66 -4.67
CA VAL A 38 4.90 -13.56 -4.64
C VAL A 38 3.75 -13.93 -3.71
N THR A 39 3.37 -13.04 -2.81
CA THR A 39 2.25 -13.25 -1.88
C THR A 39 1.34 -12.03 -1.87
N ASP A 40 0.03 -12.26 -1.87
CA ASP A 40 -0.97 -11.22 -1.67
C ASP A 40 -0.92 -10.76 -0.19
N VAL A 41 -0.57 -9.50 0.02
CA VAL A 41 -0.36 -8.91 1.36
C VAL A 41 -1.45 -7.92 1.75
N GLY A 42 -2.42 -7.64 0.87
CA GLY A 42 -3.54 -6.78 1.20
C GLY A 42 -4.23 -6.18 -0.02
N THR A 43 -4.95 -5.08 0.22
CA THR A 43 -5.79 -4.45 -0.81
C THR A 43 -5.75 -2.93 -0.67
N VAL A 44 -5.69 -2.24 -1.81
CA VAL A 44 -5.84 -0.78 -1.89
C VAL A 44 -7.27 -0.40 -1.53
N THR A 45 -7.43 0.52 -0.58
CA THR A 45 -8.74 1.06 -0.19
C THR A 45 -9.07 2.34 -0.95
N SER A 46 -8.06 3.17 -1.22
CA SER A 46 -8.18 4.38 -2.04
C SER A 46 -6.86 4.70 -2.73
N GLY A 47 -6.92 5.28 -3.92
CA GLY A 47 -5.72 5.61 -4.68
C GLY A 47 -5.97 6.60 -5.80
N ASN A 48 -5.00 7.48 -6.03
CA ASN A 48 -5.03 8.43 -7.14
C ASN A 48 -3.63 8.94 -7.50
N PHE A 49 -3.53 9.72 -8.56
CA PHE A 49 -2.34 10.51 -8.87
C PHE A 49 -2.27 11.74 -7.96
N SER A 50 -1.11 12.02 -7.37
CA SER A 50 -0.87 13.23 -6.59
C SER A 50 -0.22 14.29 -7.49
N PRO A 51 -0.89 15.42 -7.81
CA PRO A 51 -0.28 16.50 -8.57
C PRO A 51 0.89 17.16 -7.85
N VAL A 52 0.88 17.13 -6.51
CA VAL A 52 1.93 17.74 -5.69
C VAL A 52 3.20 16.88 -5.66
N LEU A 53 3.04 15.55 -5.60
CA LEU A 53 4.17 14.61 -5.54
C LEU A 53 4.62 14.10 -6.91
N GLY A 54 3.80 14.31 -7.96
CA GLY A 54 4.13 13.89 -9.33
C GLY A 54 4.04 12.39 -9.59
N HIS A 55 3.49 11.61 -8.66
CA HIS A 55 3.34 10.15 -8.77
C HIS A 55 2.03 9.65 -8.16
N GLY A 56 1.72 8.37 -8.38
CA GLY A 56 0.57 7.72 -7.75
C GLY A 56 0.76 7.50 -6.25
N ILE A 57 -0.31 7.67 -5.49
CA ILE A 57 -0.38 7.37 -4.05
C ILE A 57 -1.64 6.58 -3.74
N ALA A 58 -1.55 5.70 -2.75
CA ALA A 58 -2.66 4.88 -2.29
C ALA A 58 -2.63 4.68 -0.78
N LEU A 59 -3.81 4.55 -0.18
CA LEU A 59 -3.98 3.91 1.12
C LEU A 59 -4.40 2.47 0.90
N ALA A 60 -3.84 1.56 1.69
CA ALA A 60 -4.12 0.13 1.61
C ALA A 60 -4.20 -0.48 3.01
N LEU A 61 -5.07 -1.47 3.16
CA LEU A 61 -5.07 -2.35 4.33
C LEU A 61 -4.15 -3.53 4.02
N LEU A 62 -3.00 -3.56 4.68
CA LEU A 62 -1.93 -4.54 4.47
C LEU A 62 -1.73 -5.43 5.69
N SER A 63 -1.05 -6.57 5.50
CA SER A 63 -0.48 -7.36 6.57
C SER A 63 0.39 -6.48 7.51
N PRO A 64 0.32 -6.68 8.84
CA PRO A 64 1.19 -6.00 9.80
C PRO A 64 2.69 -6.15 9.51
N GLU A 65 3.08 -7.21 8.82
CA GLU A 65 4.46 -7.48 8.41
C GLU A 65 4.98 -6.50 7.38
N CYS A 66 4.11 -5.85 6.59
CA CYS A 66 4.50 -4.80 5.67
C CYS A 66 4.90 -3.54 6.43
N ARG A 67 6.16 -3.14 6.31
CA ARG A 67 6.79 -2.00 6.99
C ARG A 67 7.07 -0.86 6.00
N PRO A 68 7.13 0.40 6.48
CA PRO A 68 7.62 1.50 5.67
C PRO A 68 9.00 1.18 5.08
N GLY A 69 9.16 1.41 3.78
CA GLY A 69 10.34 1.03 3.03
C GLY A 69 10.17 -0.25 2.19
N ASP A 70 9.21 -1.12 2.50
CA ASP A 70 9.04 -2.36 1.74
C ASP A 70 8.58 -2.10 0.30
N ARG A 71 9.13 -2.88 -0.63
CA ARG A 71 8.69 -2.89 -2.03
C ARG A 71 7.44 -3.74 -2.16
N VAL A 72 6.48 -3.25 -2.92
CA VAL A 72 5.22 -3.94 -3.20
C VAL A 72 4.83 -3.73 -4.66
N THR A 73 3.96 -4.61 -5.16
CA THR A 73 3.37 -4.49 -6.49
C THR A 73 1.85 -4.45 -6.35
N ILE A 74 1.20 -3.53 -7.04
CA ILE A 74 -0.26 -3.43 -7.08
C ILE A 74 -0.73 -4.03 -8.41
N ASP A 75 -1.64 -5.00 -8.36
CA ASP A 75 -2.30 -5.51 -9.56
C ASP A 75 -3.40 -4.55 -9.99
N VAL A 76 -3.15 -3.82 -11.07
CA VAL A 76 -4.11 -2.91 -11.68
C VAL A 76 -4.65 -3.54 -12.96
N ARG A 77 -5.70 -4.35 -12.82
CA ARG A 77 -6.41 -5.03 -13.91
C ARG A 77 -5.49 -5.93 -14.77
N GLY A 78 -4.69 -6.77 -14.13
CA GLY A 78 -3.78 -7.72 -14.77
C GLY A 78 -2.42 -7.13 -15.12
N SER A 79 -2.14 -5.90 -14.68
CA SER A 79 -0.87 -5.22 -14.94
C SER A 79 -0.25 -4.74 -13.65
N GLU A 80 1.02 -5.08 -13.47
CA GLU A 80 1.80 -4.77 -12.28
C GLU A 80 2.17 -3.29 -12.22
N LEU A 81 1.85 -2.66 -11.10
CA LEU A 81 2.26 -1.31 -10.77
C LEU A 81 3.17 -1.36 -9.55
N ALA A 82 4.47 -1.15 -9.78
CA ALA A 82 5.47 -1.13 -8.72
C ALA A 82 5.23 0.04 -7.74
N GLY A 83 5.49 -0.21 -6.46
CA GLY A 83 5.39 0.80 -5.42
C GLY A 83 6.19 0.47 -4.17
N ARG A 84 6.12 1.38 -3.22
CA ARG A 84 6.79 1.27 -1.92
C ARG A 84 5.84 1.68 -0.80
N VAL A 85 5.86 0.94 0.29
CA VAL A 85 5.15 1.31 1.52
C VAL A 85 5.82 2.54 2.12
N VAL A 86 5.04 3.59 2.39
CA VAL A 86 5.55 4.87 2.91
C VAL A 86 4.77 5.31 4.16
N PRO A 87 5.40 6.12 5.04
CA PRO A 87 4.68 6.77 6.13
C PRO A 87 3.56 7.68 5.62
N THR A 88 2.52 7.84 6.44
CA THR A 88 1.45 8.82 6.23
C THR A 88 1.55 9.91 7.32
N PRO A 89 1.08 11.15 7.06
CA PRO A 89 0.52 11.65 5.79
C PRO A 89 1.58 11.76 4.69
N PHE A 90 1.16 11.68 3.41
CA PHE A 90 2.08 11.75 2.26
C PHE A 90 2.76 13.12 2.10
N ILE A 91 2.14 14.16 2.66
CA ILE A 91 2.66 15.52 2.70
C ILE A 91 2.50 16.00 4.14
N ALA A 92 3.55 16.60 4.69
CA ALA A 92 3.49 17.17 6.04
C ALA A 92 2.38 18.23 6.12
N LYS A 93 1.62 18.21 7.23
CA LYS A 93 0.71 19.30 7.56
C LYS A 93 1.57 20.54 7.87
N ARG A 94 1.17 21.68 7.32
CA ARG A 94 1.71 22.98 7.74
C ARG A 94 1.12 23.37 9.08
#